data_AF-A0A920SCI8-F1
#
_entry.id   AF-A0A920SCI8-F1
#
_cell.length_a   1.000
_cell.length_b   1.000
_cell.length_c   1.000
_cell.angle_alpha   90.00
_cell.angle_beta   90.00
_cell.angle_gamma   90.00
#
_symmetry.space_group_name_H-M   'P 1'
#
loop_
_entity.id
_entity.type
_entity.pdbx_description
1 polymer ?
#
loop_
_entity_poly.entity_id
_entity_poly.type
_entity_poly.pdbx_seq_one_letter_code
_entity_poly.pdbx_strand_id
1 'polypeptide(L)'
;MLFSTFSYVLAGVQDLCPEAPVKIIPGVSSVMAAAASSGVPLATHGQKLAILPAAYGLEELSEATSHFDTVVLMKVSPVIVNALADLEDLGLTENTTYVRRVSTDREKVIPGA
;
A
#
# COMPACT_ATOMS: atom_id res chain seq x y z
N MET A 1 -5.71 11.73 1.45
CA MET A 1 -4.44 11.93 2.19
C MET A 1 -3.38 10.87 1.87
N LEU A 2 -3.67 9.56 1.94
CA LEU A 2 -2.71 8.52 1.55
C LEU A 2 -2.76 8.25 0.03
N PHE A 3 -1.67 8.50 -0.72
CA PHE A 3 -1.53 8.33 -2.18
C PHE A 3 -2.72 8.82 -3.03
N SER A 4 -3.39 9.88 -2.58
CA SER A 4 -4.64 10.40 -3.16
C SER A 4 -4.38 11.68 -3.94
N THR A 5 -4.97 11.80 -5.13
CA THR A 5 -4.91 13.02 -5.94
C THR A 5 -5.65 14.22 -5.33
N PHE A 6 -6.44 14.00 -4.27
CA PHE A 6 -7.10 15.09 -3.53
C PHE A 6 -6.09 16.11 -2.96
N SER A 7 -4.85 15.71 -2.69
CA SER A 7 -3.81 16.65 -2.22
C SER A 7 -3.58 17.80 -3.20
N TYR A 8 -3.63 17.55 -4.51
CA TYR A 8 -3.48 18.60 -5.53
C TYR A 8 -4.67 19.56 -5.53
N VAL A 9 -5.89 19.03 -5.33
CA VAL A 9 -7.11 19.84 -5.23
C VAL A 9 -7.06 20.70 -3.97
N LEU A 10 -6.69 20.11 -2.82
CA LEU A 10 -6.55 20.82 -1.56
C LEU A 10 -5.57 21.98 -1.67
N ALA A 11 -4.39 21.75 -2.25
CA ALA A 11 -3.39 22.79 -2.48
C ALA A 11 -3.95 23.90 -3.37
N GLY A 12 -4.58 23.55 -4.50
CA GLY A 12 -5.15 24.55 -5.41
C GLY A 12 -6.28 25.37 -4.77
N VAL A 13 -7.13 24.77 -3.94
CA VAL A 13 -8.17 25.50 -3.19
C VAL A 13 -7.53 26.47 -2.19
N GLN A 14 -6.51 26.04 -1.47
CA GLN A 14 -5.80 26.90 -0.52
C GLN A 14 -5.09 28.07 -1.20
N ASP A 15 -4.54 27.86 -2.39
CA ASP A 15 -3.87 28.90 -3.18
C ASP A 15 -4.86 29.93 -3.75
N LEU A 16 -5.99 29.46 -4.31
CA LEU A 16 -6.96 30.32 -4.98
C LEU A 16 -7.96 30.99 -4.04
N CYS A 17 -8.29 30.34 -2.93
CA CYS A 17 -9.27 30.80 -1.95
C CYS A 17 -8.82 30.44 -0.52
N PRO A 18 -7.84 31.18 0.06
CA PRO A 18 -7.31 30.86 1.39
C PRO A 18 -8.36 30.83 2.51
N GLU A 19 -9.43 31.63 2.38
CA GLU A 19 -10.52 31.74 3.35
C GLU A 19 -11.59 30.65 3.20
N ALA A 20 -11.50 29.79 2.18
CA ALA A 20 -12.51 28.75 1.97
C ALA A 20 -12.46 27.73 3.11
N PRO A 21 -13.59 27.43 3.77
CA PRO A 21 -13.62 26.42 4.82
C PRO A 21 -13.47 25.01 4.20
N VAL A 22 -12.37 24.32 4.51
CA VAL A 22 -12.12 22.95 4.05
C VAL A 22 -12.14 21.98 5.23
N LYS A 23 -12.92 20.91 5.11
CA LYS A 23 -12.95 19.81 6.06
C LYS A 23 -12.59 18.50 5.36
N ILE A 24 -11.61 17.80 5.92
CA ILE A 24 -11.18 16.49 5.43
C ILE A 24 -11.89 15.42 6.25
N ILE A 25 -12.63 14.53 5.59
CA ILE A 25 -13.26 13.37 6.23
C ILE A 25 -12.39 12.13 5.93
N PRO A 26 -11.80 11.48 6.94
CA PRO A 26 -11.00 10.29 6.72
C PRO A 26 -11.89 9.13 6.27
N GLY A 27 -11.35 8.29 5.39
CA GLY A 27 -11.97 7.03 4.97
C GLY A 27 -11.11 5.83 5.37
N VAL A 28 -11.66 4.63 5.22
CA VAL A 28 -10.90 3.39 5.35
C VAL A 28 -9.96 3.27 4.14
N SER A 29 -8.65 3.19 4.40
CA SER A 29 -7.66 3.05 3.32
C SER A 29 -7.71 1.64 2.72
N SER A 30 -7.32 1.51 1.46
CA SER A 30 -7.21 0.20 0.80
C SER A 30 -6.22 -0.73 1.51
N VAL A 31 -5.19 -0.16 2.15
CA VAL A 31 -4.19 -0.90 2.93
C VAL A 31 -4.82 -1.55 4.15
N MET A 32 -5.61 -0.80 4.92
CA MET A 32 -6.32 -1.33 6.08
C MET A 32 -7.40 -2.33 5.66
N ALA A 33 -8.14 -2.03 4.60
CA ALA A 33 -9.14 -2.96 4.07
C ALA A 33 -8.51 -4.28 3.61
N ALA A 34 -7.36 -4.22 2.93
CA ALA A 34 -6.64 -5.40 2.45
C ALA A 34 -6.16 -6.29 3.60
N ALA A 35 -5.59 -5.69 4.65
CA ALA A 35 -5.16 -6.40 5.86
C ALA A 35 -6.34 -7.08 6.58
N ALA A 36 -7.48 -6.39 6.69
CA ALA A 36 -8.68 -6.96 7.28
C ALA A 36 -9.23 -8.13 6.44
N SER A 37 -9.24 -7.99 5.11
CA SER A 37 -9.71 -9.03 4.18
C SER A 37 -8.77 -10.25 4.15
N SER A 38 -7.45 -10.04 4.25
CA SER A 38 -6.47 -11.14 4.31
C SER A 38 -6.40 -11.83 5.68
N GLY A 39 -6.98 -11.25 6.73
CA GLY A 39 -6.85 -11.74 8.09
C GLY A 39 -5.44 -11.59 8.68
N VAL A 40 -4.58 -10.78 8.04
CA VAL A 40 -3.19 -10.57 8.45
C VAL A 40 -3.06 -9.15 9.04
N PRO A 41 -2.66 -9.00 10.31
CA PRO A 41 -2.40 -7.69 10.88
C PRO A 41 -1.19 -7.03 10.19
N LEU A 42 -1.28 -5.72 9.92
CA LEU A 42 -0.18 -4.97 9.28
C LEU A 42 1.04 -4.77 10.20
N ALA A 43 0.81 -4.74 11.50
CA ALA A 43 1.85 -4.64 12.52
C ALA A 43 1.26 -5.01 13.88
N THR A 44 2.06 -5.59 14.75
CA THR A 44 1.74 -5.87 16.15
C THR A 44 2.89 -5.42 17.05
N HIS A 45 2.57 -5.03 18.29
CA HIS A 45 3.58 -4.63 19.29
C HIS A 45 4.55 -3.55 18.76
N GLY A 46 5.84 -3.87 18.69
CA GLY A 46 6.91 -2.97 18.24
C GLY A 46 7.29 -3.10 16.76
N GLN A 47 6.49 -3.83 15.96
CA GLN A 47 6.77 -4.02 14.54
C GLN A 47 6.67 -2.71 13.74
N LYS A 48 7.59 -2.54 12.80
CA LYS A 48 7.67 -1.41 11.88
C LYS A 48 6.95 -1.73 10.57
N LEU A 49 6.13 -0.79 10.11
CA LEU A 49 5.37 -0.89 8.86
C LEU A 49 5.87 0.16 7.85
N ALA A 50 6.11 -0.27 6.61
CA ALA A 50 6.33 0.61 5.46
C ALA A 50 5.17 0.49 4.45
N ILE A 51 4.77 1.61 3.85
CA ILE A 51 3.81 1.64 2.74
C ILE A 51 4.47 2.36 1.57
N LEU A 52 4.74 1.61 0.50
CA LEU A 52 5.51 2.07 -0.65
C LEU A 52 4.66 1.96 -1.93
N PRO A 53 4.61 2.98 -2.81
CA PRO A 53 4.13 2.76 -4.17
C PRO A 53 5.05 1.76 -4.88
N ALA A 54 4.51 0.85 -5.67
CA ALA A 54 5.25 -0.24 -6.31
C ALA A 54 6.10 0.22 -7.52
N ALA A 55 6.68 1.42 -7.46
CA ALA A 55 7.56 1.95 -8.50
C ALA A 55 9.03 1.59 -8.24
N TYR A 56 9.28 0.72 -7.28
CA TYR A 56 10.58 0.55 -6.66
C TYR A 56 11.08 -0.86 -6.92
N GLY A 57 12.24 -0.98 -7.57
CA GLY A 57 12.79 -2.25 -8.01
C GLY A 57 13.33 -3.09 -6.84
N LEU A 58 13.98 -4.22 -7.18
CA LEU A 58 14.55 -5.17 -6.22
C LEU A 58 15.37 -4.53 -5.09
N GLU A 59 16.19 -3.53 -5.39
CA GLU A 59 17.07 -2.89 -4.40
C GLU A 59 16.29 -2.19 -3.27
N GLU A 60 15.27 -1.42 -3.63
CA GLU A 60 14.42 -0.73 -2.65
C GLU A 60 13.51 -1.69 -1.89
N LEU A 61 13.07 -2.77 -2.54
CA LEU A 61 12.33 -3.83 -1.84
C LEU A 61 13.23 -4.56 -0.82
N SER A 62 14.48 -4.85 -1.21
CA SER A 62 15.49 -5.43 -0.33
C SER A 62 15.79 -4.50 0.86
N GLU A 63 16.02 -3.22 0.60
CA GLU A 63 16.23 -2.22 1.66
C GLU A 63 15.02 -2.14 2.60
N ALA A 64 13.81 -2.04 2.07
CA ALA A 64 12.60 -1.95 2.87
C ALA A 64 12.40 -3.20 3.75
N THR A 65 12.60 -4.39 3.19
CA THR A 65 12.43 -5.65 3.95
C THR A 65 13.52 -5.86 4.99
N SER A 66 14.70 -5.24 4.83
CA SER A 66 15.77 -5.25 5.84
C SER A 66 15.48 -4.35 7.06
N HIS A 67 14.65 -3.32 6.88
CA HIS A 67 14.39 -2.29 7.89
C HIS A 67 12.98 -2.33 8.49
N PHE A 68 12.04 -3.01 7.83
CA PHE A 68 10.63 -3.05 8.25
C PHE A 68 10.14 -4.48 8.37
N ASP A 69 9.32 -4.73 9.39
CA ASP A 69 8.73 -6.04 9.65
C ASP A 69 7.55 -6.33 8.70
N THR A 70 6.91 -5.29 8.16
CA THR A 70 5.86 -5.43 7.14
C THR A 70 6.00 -4.33 6.10
N VAL A 71 5.97 -4.73 4.83
CA VAL A 71 6.04 -3.83 3.68
C VAL A 71 4.76 -3.98 2.86
N VAL A 72 4.06 -2.86 2.64
CA VAL A 72 2.86 -2.81 1.79
C VAL A 72 3.22 -2.15 0.46
N LEU A 73 3.12 -2.91 -0.62
CA LEU A 73 3.31 -2.41 -1.99
C LEU A 73 1.98 -1.97 -2.60
N MET A 74 1.80 -0.66 -2.75
CA MET A 74 0.61 -0.06 -3.36
C MET A 74 0.76 0.13 -4.87
N LYS A 75 -0.33 -0.01 -5.63
CA LYS A 75 -0.34 0.18 -7.09
C LYS A 75 0.62 -0.76 -7.84
N VAL A 76 0.76 -2.00 -7.38
CA VAL A 76 1.63 -3.02 -7.98
C VAL A 76 1.16 -3.53 -9.36
N SER A 77 -0.08 -3.26 -9.76
CA SER A 77 -0.64 -3.80 -11.01
C SER A 77 0.21 -3.56 -12.28
N PRO A 78 0.83 -2.39 -12.50
CA PRO A 78 1.67 -2.15 -13.67
C PRO A 78 2.99 -2.93 -13.67
N VAL A 79 3.48 -3.36 -12.50
CA VAL A 79 4.81 -3.99 -12.33
C VAL A 79 4.74 -5.39 -11.72
N ILE A 80 3.55 -5.99 -11.64
CA ILE A 80 3.31 -7.19 -10.84
C ILE A 80 4.22 -8.36 -11.19
N VAL A 81 4.60 -8.52 -12.46
CA VAL A 81 5.52 -9.58 -12.91
C VAL A 81 6.91 -9.38 -12.31
N ASN A 82 7.45 -8.16 -12.37
CA ASN A 82 8.76 -7.85 -11.81
C ASN A 82 8.73 -7.94 -10.28
N ALA A 83 7.68 -7.42 -9.64
CA ALA A 83 7.54 -7.50 -8.19
C ALA A 83 7.47 -8.95 -7.69
N LEU A 84 6.84 -9.86 -8.43
CA LEU A 84 6.82 -11.29 -8.08
C LEU A 84 8.20 -11.93 -8.25
N ALA A 85 8.93 -11.61 -9.32
CA ALA A 85 10.31 -12.08 -9.50
C ALA A 85 11.23 -11.57 -8.38
N ASP A 86 11.10 -10.28 -8.02
CA ASP A 86 11.89 -9.68 -6.95
C ASP A 86 11.59 -10.34 -5.58
N LEU A 87 10.32 -10.67 -5.31
CA LEU A 87 9.92 -11.40 -4.11
C LEU A 87 10.44 -12.84 -4.09
N GLU A 88 10.52 -13.50 -5.25
CA GLU A 88 11.08 -14.84 -5.38
C GLU A 88 12.60 -14.83 -5.12
N ASP A 89 13.32 -13.88 -5.70
CA ASP A 89 14.77 -13.70 -5.48
C ASP A 89 15.11 -13.40 -4.01
N LEU A 90 14.21 -12.71 -3.30
CA LEU A 90 14.34 -12.42 -1.87
C LEU A 90 13.83 -13.56 -0.96
N GLY A 91 13.22 -14.61 -1.52
CA GLY A 91 12.62 -15.71 -0.75
C GLY A 91 11.41 -15.28 0.10
N LEU A 92 10.67 -14.26 -0.34
CA LEU A 92 9.54 -13.67 0.38
C LEU A 92 8.17 -14.09 -0.17
N THR A 93 8.14 -14.93 -1.20
CA THR A 93 6.89 -15.35 -1.88
C THR A 93 5.89 -15.92 -0.89
N GLU A 94 6.26 -16.92 -0.08
CA GLU A 94 5.38 -17.56 0.92
C GLU A 94 4.86 -16.58 1.98
N ASN A 95 5.61 -15.52 2.29
CA ASN A 95 5.27 -14.51 3.29
C ASN A 95 4.54 -13.29 2.72
N THR A 96 4.11 -13.36 1.45
CA THR A 96 3.41 -12.27 0.77
C THR A 96 1.94 -12.60 0.59
N THR A 97 1.08 -11.57 0.59
CA THR A 97 -0.33 -11.74 0.18
C THR A 97 -0.70 -10.62 -0.80
N TYR A 98 -1.22 -11.00 -1.95
CA TYR A 98 -1.72 -10.06 -2.95
C TYR A 98 -3.24 -9.91 -2.82
N VAL A 99 -3.69 -8.67 -2.62
CA VAL A 99 -5.11 -8.33 -2.55
C VAL A 99 -5.46 -7.36 -3.68
N ARG A 100 -6.49 -7.68 -4.46
CA ARG A 100 -7.02 -6.77 -5.49
C ARG A 100 -8.50 -6.50 -5.32
N ARG A 101 -8.90 -5.26 -5.63
CA ARG A 101 -10.30 -4.80 -5.60
C ARG A 101 -10.99 -5.10 -4.28
N VAL A 102 -10.27 -4.89 -3.17
CA VAL A 102 -10.78 -5.12 -1.81
C VAL A 102 -12.07 -4.35 -1.56
N SER A 103 -12.94 -4.92 -0.72
CA SER A 103 -14.28 -4.45 -0.37
C SER A 103 -15.26 -4.31 -1.54
N THR A 104 -14.98 -4.97 -2.67
CA THR A 104 -15.90 -5.04 -3.82
C THR A 104 -16.32 -6.47 -4.11
N ASP A 105 -17.35 -6.62 -4.96
CA ASP A 105 -17.82 -7.90 -5.53
C ASP A 105 -16.74 -8.67 -6.31
N ARG A 106 -15.66 -7.99 -6.72
CA ARG A 106 -14.55 -8.55 -7.50
C ARG A 106 -13.27 -8.70 -6.69
N GLU A 107 -13.38 -8.67 -5.36
CA GLU A 107 -12.27 -8.90 -4.44
C GLU A 107 -11.59 -10.25 -4.73
N LYS A 108 -10.26 -10.26 -4.71
CA LYS A 108 -9.47 -11.49 -4.61
C LYS A 108 -8.33 -11.30 -3.62
N VAL A 109 -8.21 -12.23 -2.69
CA VAL A 109 -7.07 -12.41 -1.80
C VAL A 109 -6.31 -13.65 -2.30
N ILE A 110 -5.03 -13.47 -2.61
CA ILE A 110 -4.17 -14.51 -3.15
C ILE A 110 -2.96 -14.59 -2.20
N PRO A 111 -2.90 -15.60 -1.31
CA PRO A 111 -1.72 -15.83 -0.50
C PRO A 111 -0.54 -16.26 -1.37
N GLY A 112 0.66 -15.99 -0.89
CA GLY A 112 1.90 -16.51 -1.43
C GLY A 112 1.95 -18.03 -1.42
N ALA A 113 2.75 -18.59 -2.32
CA ALA A 113 2.99 -20.02 -2.48
C ALA A 113 4.48 -20.32 -2.49
#